data_AF-A0A2S7Q6S5-F1
#
_entry.id   AF-A0A2S7Q6S5-F1
#
_cell.length_a   1.000
_cell.length_b   1.000
_cell.length_c   1.000
_cell.angle_alpha   90.00
_cell.angle_beta   90.00
_cell.angle_gamma   90.00
#
_symmetry.space_group_name_H-M   'P 1'
#
loop_
_entity.id
_entity.type
_entity.pdbx_description
1 polymer ?
#
loop_
_entity_poly.entity_id
_entity_poly.type
_entity_poly.pdbx_seq_one_letter_code
_entity_poly.pdbx_strand_id
1 'polypeptide(L)'
;MLTTPILFLGALAASVFAAPTEKRAAAVIEGVQWKASNFTRPCTATVCSFNFVISVIASGTTTNVPCVFTDSAPANASTHSFSDIPCAAPSSGWHINWGYNPNGDFAVMTVVNTVASQDAFFGYDQVAKATSFKDVGPESVYALGTFS
;
A
#
# COMPACT_ATOMS: atom_id res chain seq x y z
N MET A 1 33.51 16.96 73.18
CA MET A 1 33.95 17.36 71.83
C MET A 1 32.76 17.12 70.90
N LEU A 2 32.38 18.17 70.16
CA LEU A 2 31.15 18.30 69.40
C LEU A 2 31.42 17.88 67.94
N THR A 3 30.68 16.93 67.37
CA THR A 3 30.74 16.64 65.93
C THR A 3 29.36 16.27 65.39
N THR A 4 28.87 17.11 64.50
CA THR A 4 27.72 16.95 63.59
C THR A 4 28.21 17.46 62.23
N PRO A 5 27.52 17.23 61.09
CA PRO A 5 27.07 15.99 60.43
C PRO A 5 27.62 15.90 58.99
N ILE A 6 27.46 14.79 58.26
CA ILE A 6 27.31 14.86 56.79
C ILE A 6 26.28 13.82 56.33
N LEU A 7 25.11 14.31 55.92
CA LEU A 7 24.11 13.54 55.19
C LEU A 7 24.48 13.58 53.69
N PHE A 8 24.83 12.44 53.10
CA PHE A 8 25.00 12.33 51.66
C PHE A 8 23.65 12.01 51.00
N LEU A 9 23.10 12.95 50.24
CA LEU A 9 21.99 12.71 49.31
C LEU A 9 22.50 11.89 48.13
N GLY A 10 22.10 10.61 48.06
CA GLY A 10 22.27 9.80 46.86
C GLY A 10 21.17 10.12 45.85
N ALA A 11 21.53 10.73 44.72
CA ALA A 11 20.63 10.92 43.60
C ALA A 11 20.44 9.59 42.85
N LEU A 12 19.22 9.04 42.85
CA LEU A 12 18.86 7.91 42.00
C LEU A 12 18.62 8.42 40.57
N ALA A 13 19.55 8.12 39.67
CA ALA A 13 19.35 8.30 38.23
C ALA A 13 18.38 7.23 37.71
N ALA A 14 17.14 7.61 37.42
CA ALA A 14 16.19 6.74 36.72
C ALA A 14 16.61 6.62 35.24
N SER A 15 17.20 5.49 34.89
CA SER A 15 17.46 5.14 33.49
C SER A 15 16.14 4.78 32.82
N VAL A 16 15.57 5.70 32.04
CA VAL A 16 14.44 5.35 31.15
C VAL A 16 15.01 4.50 30.02
N PHE A 17 14.82 3.19 30.10
CA PHE A 17 15.03 2.31 28.96
C PHE A 17 13.96 2.65 27.91
N ALA A 18 14.36 3.35 26.85
CA ALA A 18 13.55 3.40 25.64
C ALA A 18 13.52 1.98 25.05
N ALA A 19 12.40 1.28 25.21
CA ALA A 19 12.18 0.02 24.52
C ALA A 19 12.16 0.28 23.00
N PRO A 20 12.78 -0.58 22.17
CA PRO A 20 12.66 -0.45 20.73
C PRO A 20 11.18 -0.62 20.36
N THR A 21 10.63 0.36 19.63
CA THR A 21 9.30 0.25 19.02
C THR A 21 9.34 -0.94 18.06
N GLU A 22 8.69 -2.04 18.43
CA GLU A 22 8.42 -3.13 17.49
C GLU A 22 7.68 -2.53 16.29
N LYS A 23 8.27 -2.62 15.10
CA LYS A 23 7.58 -2.30 13.86
C LYS A 23 6.37 -3.23 13.80
N ARG A 24 5.19 -2.72 14.17
CA ARG A 24 3.95 -3.48 14.14
C ARG A 24 3.74 -3.98 12.71
N ALA A 25 3.80 -5.29 12.51
CA ALA A 25 3.44 -5.89 11.23
C ALA A 25 2.02 -5.43 10.87
N ALA A 26 1.78 -5.08 9.61
CA ALA A 26 0.44 -4.75 9.14
C ALA A 26 -0.51 -5.91 9.47
N ALA A 27 -1.63 -5.62 10.13
CA ALA A 27 -2.54 -6.64 10.61
C ALA A 27 -3.40 -7.15 9.44
N VAL A 28 -3.39 -8.47 9.18
CA VAL A 28 -4.26 -9.10 8.17
C VAL A 28 -5.72 -8.98 8.59
N ILE A 29 -6.61 -8.68 7.65
CA ILE A 29 -8.06 -8.69 7.84
C ILE A 29 -8.60 -10.09 7.49
N GLU A 30 -8.87 -10.88 8.53
CA GLU A 30 -9.37 -12.25 8.38
C GLU A 30 -10.69 -12.32 7.61
N GLY A 31 -10.81 -13.30 6.72
CA GLY A 31 -12.02 -13.55 5.92
C GLY A 31 -12.29 -12.53 4.81
N VAL A 32 -11.34 -11.63 4.53
CA VAL A 32 -11.41 -10.66 3.43
C VAL A 32 -10.21 -10.87 2.51
N GLN A 33 -10.48 -11.03 1.21
CA GLN A 33 -9.46 -11.16 0.17
C GLN A 33 -9.86 -10.34 -1.05
N TRP A 34 -8.87 -9.78 -1.74
CA TRP A 34 -9.12 -9.00 -2.96
C TRP A 34 -8.45 -9.64 -4.17
N LYS A 35 -9.09 -9.54 -5.33
CA LYS A 35 -8.53 -9.98 -6.61
C LYS A 35 -8.55 -8.82 -7.61
N ALA A 36 -7.44 -8.57 -8.29
CA ALA A 36 -7.39 -7.64 -9.41
C ALA A 36 -7.60 -8.42 -10.72
N SER A 37 -8.59 -8.03 -11.50
CA SER A 37 -8.97 -8.73 -12.74
C SER A 37 -9.15 -7.79 -13.93
N ASN A 38 -9.06 -8.33 -15.15
CA ASN A 38 -9.29 -7.60 -16.40
C ASN A 38 -8.40 -6.36 -16.56
N PHE A 39 -7.16 -6.42 -16.09
CA PHE A 39 -6.29 -5.26 -16.07
C PHE A 39 -5.71 -4.94 -17.45
N THR A 40 -6.09 -3.78 -17.98
CA THR A 40 -5.58 -3.20 -19.21
C THR A 40 -4.89 -1.87 -18.93
N ARG A 41 -3.82 -1.61 -19.68
CA ARG A 41 -3.02 -0.39 -19.58
C ARG A 41 -2.47 0.06 -20.93
N PRO A 42 -3.32 0.56 -21.86
CA PRO A 42 -2.81 1.23 -23.04
C PRO A 42 -2.03 2.49 -22.64
N CYS A 43 -0.87 2.68 -23.27
CA CYS A 43 0.00 3.82 -23.04
C CYS A 43 0.37 4.52 -24.35
N THR A 44 0.42 5.85 -24.27
CA THR A 44 1.20 6.70 -25.17
C THR A 44 2.58 6.94 -24.55
N ALA A 45 3.41 7.80 -25.15
CA ALA A 45 4.71 8.15 -24.57
C ALA A 45 4.58 8.75 -23.16
N THR A 46 3.57 9.60 -22.94
CA THR A 46 3.47 10.42 -21.71
C THR A 46 2.23 10.15 -20.88
N VAL A 47 1.30 9.30 -21.34
CA VAL A 47 0.04 9.00 -20.64
C VAL A 47 -0.29 7.52 -20.74
N CYS A 48 -0.64 6.91 -19.61
CA CYS A 48 -1.19 5.55 -19.53
C CYS A 48 -2.62 5.60 -18.94
N SER A 49 -3.54 4.85 -19.55
CA SER A 49 -4.90 4.68 -19.01
C SER A 49 -5.00 3.33 -18.32
N PHE A 50 -5.30 3.32 -17.04
CA PHE A 50 -5.47 2.10 -16.25
C PHE A 50 -6.96 1.75 -16.18
N ASN A 51 -7.29 0.48 -16.43
CA ASN A 51 -8.65 -0.04 -16.29
C ASN A 51 -8.61 -1.48 -15.79
N PHE A 52 -9.21 -1.75 -14.64
CA PHE A 52 -9.31 -3.07 -14.03
C PHE A 52 -10.50 -3.14 -13.06
N VAL A 53 -10.77 -4.34 -12.55
CA VAL A 53 -11.77 -4.59 -11.52
C VAL A 53 -11.11 -5.15 -10.28
N ILE A 54 -11.45 -4.56 -9.12
CA ILE A 54 -11.11 -5.10 -7.81
C ILE A 54 -12.31 -5.91 -7.33
N SER A 55 -12.16 -7.22 -7.22
CA SER A 55 -13.18 -8.09 -6.63
C SER A 55 -12.91 -8.22 -5.13
N VAL A 56 -13.78 -7.63 -4.31
CA VAL A 56 -13.77 -7.76 -2.85
C VAL A 56 -14.52 -9.02 -2.47
N ILE A 57 -13.80 -10.01 -1.95
CA ILE A 57 -14.35 -11.29 -1.53
C ILE A 57 -14.40 -11.30 0.00
N ALA A 58 -15.61 -11.28 0.56
CA ALA A 58 -15.83 -11.28 1.99
C ALA A 58 -17.12 -12.06 2.33
N SER A 59 -17.06 -12.91 3.35
CA SER A 59 -18.23 -13.64 3.87
C SER A 59 -19.06 -14.37 2.79
N GLY A 60 -18.38 -15.00 1.82
CA GLY A 60 -19.02 -15.73 0.72
C GLY A 60 -19.65 -14.84 -0.36
N THR A 61 -19.52 -13.52 -0.26
CA THR A 61 -20.00 -12.55 -1.26
C THR A 61 -18.81 -11.96 -2.01
N THR A 62 -19.01 -11.70 -3.31
CA THR A 62 -18.04 -10.97 -4.14
C THR A 62 -18.67 -9.67 -4.63
N THR A 63 -18.03 -8.55 -4.29
CA THR A 63 -18.41 -7.21 -4.77
C THR A 63 -17.35 -6.71 -5.73
N ASN A 64 -17.75 -6.34 -6.95
CA ASN A 64 -16.83 -5.83 -7.96
C ASN A 64 -16.78 -4.30 -7.93
N VAL A 65 -15.57 -3.77 -7.81
CA VAL A 65 -15.27 -2.34 -7.80
C VAL A 65 -14.46 -2.02 -9.05
N PRO A 66 -15.04 -1.35 -10.07
CA PRO A 66 -14.28 -0.92 -11.23
C PRO A 66 -13.33 0.21 -10.85
N CYS A 67 -12.10 0.16 -11.37
CA CYS A 67 -11.13 1.24 -11.22
C CYS A 67 -10.63 1.67 -12.59
N VAL A 68 -10.86 2.94 -12.90
CA VAL A 68 -10.38 3.59 -14.12
C VAL A 68 -9.72 4.90 -13.74
N PHE A 69 -8.51 5.13 -14.24
CA PHE A 69 -7.81 6.42 -14.10
C PHE A 69 -6.76 6.58 -15.20
N THR A 70 -6.24 7.79 -15.32
CA THR A 70 -5.09 8.08 -16.19
C THR A 70 -3.94 8.57 -15.35
N ASP A 71 -2.74 8.15 -15.72
CA ASP A 71 -1.50 8.60 -15.13
C ASP A 71 -0.59 9.16 -16.23
N SER A 72 0.22 10.15 -15.88
CA SER A 72 1.04 10.88 -16.85
C SER A 72 2.44 11.15 -16.32
N ALA A 73 3.43 11.03 -17.20
CA ALA A 73 4.82 11.27 -16.90
C ALA A 73 5.50 12.04 -18.05
N PRO A 74 6.42 12.96 -17.76
CA PRO A 74 7.03 13.81 -18.79
C PRO A 74 7.93 13.05 -19.78
N ALA A 75 8.49 11.90 -19.38
CA ALA A 75 9.40 11.12 -20.23
C ALA A 75 8.76 9.81 -20.73
N ASN A 76 8.38 8.92 -19.80
CA ASN A 76 7.79 7.63 -20.14
C ASN A 76 6.79 7.19 -19.07
N ALA A 77 5.50 7.21 -19.41
CA ALA A 77 4.44 6.81 -18.47
C ALA A 77 4.36 5.28 -18.23
N SER A 78 4.92 4.45 -19.11
CA SER A 78 4.78 2.98 -18.96
C SER A 78 5.75 2.37 -17.94
N THR A 79 6.80 3.10 -17.55
CA THR A 79 7.93 2.61 -16.75
C THR A 79 8.31 3.54 -15.60
N HIS A 80 7.35 4.30 -15.08
CA HIS A 80 7.56 5.13 -13.88
C HIS A 80 6.66 4.67 -12.72
N SER A 81 6.93 5.21 -11.54
CA SER A 81 6.15 4.94 -10.32
C SER A 81 5.26 6.13 -9.99
N PHE A 82 4.09 5.87 -9.43
CA PHE A 82 3.19 6.89 -8.91
C PHE A 82 2.52 6.43 -7.62
N SER A 83 1.88 7.37 -6.93
CA SER A 83 1.17 7.13 -5.69
C SER A 83 -0.12 7.92 -5.63
N ASP A 84 -1.07 7.40 -4.86
CA ASP A 84 -2.29 8.09 -4.44
C ASP A 84 -3.18 8.61 -5.59
N ILE A 85 -3.30 7.84 -6.68
CA ILE A 85 -4.24 8.18 -7.74
C ILE A 85 -5.61 7.56 -7.42
N PRO A 86 -6.67 8.36 -7.25
CA PRO A 86 -8.01 7.84 -7.01
C PRO A 86 -8.57 7.19 -8.27
N CYS A 87 -9.29 6.08 -8.10
CA CYS A 87 -10.16 5.55 -9.12
C CYS A 87 -11.28 6.57 -9.42
N ALA A 88 -11.68 6.66 -10.70
CA ALA A 88 -12.83 7.48 -11.08
C ALA A 88 -14.13 7.03 -10.38
N ALA A 89 -15.11 7.92 -10.33
CA ALA A 89 -16.45 7.60 -9.84
C ALA A 89 -17.03 6.37 -10.58
N PRO A 90 -17.73 5.45 -9.87
CA PRO A 90 -18.22 5.59 -8.49
C PRO A 90 -17.22 5.17 -7.40
N SER A 91 -15.98 4.80 -7.75
CA SER A 91 -15.02 4.16 -6.85
C SER A 91 -14.01 5.11 -6.20
N SER A 92 -14.37 6.38 -5.99
CA SER A 92 -13.42 7.43 -5.56
C SER A 92 -12.79 7.22 -4.17
N GLY A 93 -13.30 6.29 -3.35
CA GLY A 93 -12.66 5.86 -2.11
C GLY A 93 -11.53 4.83 -2.29
N TRP A 94 -11.26 4.43 -3.53
CA TRP A 94 -10.21 3.48 -3.88
C TRP A 94 -9.06 4.22 -4.56
N HIS A 95 -7.85 4.02 -4.05
CA HIS A 95 -6.64 4.73 -4.47
C HIS A 95 -5.57 3.72 -4.87
N ILE A 96 -4.82 4.05 -5.91
CA ILE A 96 -3.84 3.15 -6.53
C ILE A 96 -2.46 3.76 -6.41
N ASN A 97 -1.51 2.94 -5.95
CA ASN A 97 -0.09 3.19 -6.02
C ASN A 97 0.55 2.17 -6.94
N TRP A 98 1.60 2.58 -7.64
CA TRP A 98 2.31 1.73 -8.60
C TRP A 98 3.81 1.90 -8.41
N GLY A 99 4.46 0.88 -7.87
CA GLY A 99 5.91 0.85 -7.71
C GLY A 99 6.55 0.01 -8.82
N TYR A 100 7.20 0.66 -9.78
CA TYR A 100 7.89 0.00 -10.89
C TYR A 100 9.39 -0.21 -10.58
N ASN A 101 9.89 -1.42 -10.87
CA ASN A 101 11.30 -1.76 -10.79
C ASN A 101 11.89 -1.98 -12.21
N PRO A 102 12.81 -1.11 -12.67
CA PRO A 102 13.39 -1.22 -14.01
C PRO A 102 14.33 -2.42 -14.19
N ASN A 103 14.93 -2.95 -13.11
CA ASN A 103 15.93 -4.01 -13.22
C ASN A 103 15.31 -5.39 -13.53
N GLY A 104 14.04 -5.59 -13.15
CA GLY A 104 13.33 -6.84 -13.37
C GLY A 104 12.10 -6.72 -14.26
N ASP A 105 11.81 -5.52 -14.78
CA ASP A 105 10.58 -5.21 -15.53
C ASP A 105 9.31 -5.72 -14.81
N PHE A 106 9.20 -5.40 -13.53
CA PHE A 106 8.05 -5.75 -12.71
C PHE A 106 7.53 -4.53 -11.94
N ALA A 107 6.27 -4.58 -11.54
CA ALA A 107 5.67 -3.58 -10.68
C ALA A 107 4.78 -4.21 -9.62
N VAL A 108 4.61 -3.48 -8.52
CA VAL A 108 3.62 -3.79 -7.49
C VAL A 108 2.56 -2.70 -7.52
N MET A 109 1.31 -3.11 -7.74
CA MET A 109 0.13 -2.28 -7.57
C MET A 109 -0.37 -2.42 -6.14
N THR A 110 -0.33 -1.33 -5.38
CA THR A 110 -1.00 -1.26 -4.07
C THR A 110 -2.37 -0.64 -4.27
N VAL A 111 -3.40 -1.43 -4.00
CA VAL A 111 -4.79 -0.98 -3.98
C VAL A 111 -5.13 -0.60 -2.55
N VAL A 112 -5.66 0.61 -2.35
CA VAL A 112 -6.01 1.15 -1.04
C VAL A 112 -7.51 1.50 -1.03
N ASN A 113 -8.26 0.98 -0.07
CA ASN A 113 -9.60 1.46 0.24
C ASN A 113 -9.51 2.41 1.44
N THR A 114 -9.60 3.71 1.18
CA THR A 114 -9.45 4.74 2.20
C THR A 114 -10.63 4.79 3.17
N VAL A 115 -11.81 4.38 2.73
CA VAL A 115 -13.02 4.30 3.58
C VAL A 115 -12.90 3.17 4.59
N ALA A 116 -12.45 2.00 4.14
CA ALA A 116 -12.27 0.83 5.01
C ALA A 116 -10.93 0.84 5.76
N SER A 117 -10.01 1.75 5.41
CA SER A 117 -8.62 1.78 5.88
C SER A 117 -7.91 0.44 5.66
N GLN A 118 -7.95 -0.05 4.42
CA GLN A 118 -7.41 -1.35 4.02
C GLN A 118 -6.55 -1.25 2.77
N ASP A 119 -5.58 -2.15 2.63
CA ASP A 119 -4.79 -2.30 1.41
C ASP A 119 -4.52 -3.76 1.02
N ALA A 120 -4.20 -3.95 -0.26
CA ALA A 120 -3.71 -5.20 -0.82
C ALA A 120 -2.69 -4.92 -1.94
N PHE A 121 -1.84 -5.90 -2.24
CA PHE A 121 -0.70 -5.76 -3.13
C PHE A 121 -0.79 -6.78 -4.27
N PHE A 122 -0.61 -6.32 -5.51
CA PHE A 122 -0.69 -7.17 -6.70
C PHE A 122 0.56 -6.98 -7.58
N GLY A 123 1.28 -8.08 -7.83
CA GLY A 123 2.52 -8.07 -8.62
C GLY A 123 2.28 -8.35 -10.10
N TYR A 124 2.94 -7.59 -10.97
CA TYR A 124 2.88 -7.72 -12.42
C TYR A 124 4.28 -7.72 -13.04
N ASP A 125 4.50 -8.59 -14.01
CA ASP A 125 5.75 -8.70 -14.77
C ASP A 125 5.57 -8.16 -16.20
N GLN A 126 6.68 -7.94 -16.91
CA GLN A 126 6.72 -7.47 -18.30
C GLN A 126 6.02 -6.12 -18.52
N VAL A 127 6.08 -5.26 -17.50
CA VAL A 127 5.31 -4.02 -17.41
C VAL A 127 5.63 -3.07 -18.56
N ALA A 128 6.88 -2.94 -18.98
CA ALA A 128 7.31 -1.97 -19.97
C ALA A 128 6.62 -2.13 -21.34
N LYS A 129 6.18 -3.34 -21.68
CA LYS A 129 5.59 -3.66 -23.01
C LYS A 129 4.14 -4.16 -22.93
N ALA A 130 3.68 -4.60 -21.77
CA ALA A 130 2.33 -5.14 -21.62
C ALA A 130 1.27 -4.04 -21.66
N THR A 131 0.19 -4.30 -22.40
CA THR A 131 -1.05 -3.50 -22.42
C THR A 131 -2.22 -4.24 -21.76
N SER A 132 -2.03 -5.51 -21.43
CA SER A 132 -2.98 -6.36 -20.72
C SER A 132 -2.21 -7.26 -19.77
N PHE A 133 -2.75 -7.47 -18.58
CA PHE A 133 -2.11 -8.20 -17.50
C PHE A 133 -2.96 -9.37 -17.05
N LYS A 134 -2.31 -10.38 -16.47
CA LYS A 134 -2.99 -11.51 -15.84
C LYS A 134 -3.83 -11.03 -14.66
N ASP A 135 -4.89 -11.78 -14.36
CA ASP A 135 -5.58 -11.67 -13.09
C ASP A 135 -4.64 -12.08 -11.94
N VAL A 136 -4.71 -11.36 -10.81
CA VAL A 136 -3.87 -11.60 -9.62
C VAL A 136 -4.75 -11.66 -8.37
N GLY A 137 -4.46 -12.62 -7.49
CA GLY A 137 -5.22 -12.91 -6.28
C GLY A 137 -6.15 -14.14 -6.41
N PRO A 138 -6.95 -14.43 -5.38
CA PRO A 138 -7.21 -13.58 -4.21
C PRO A 138 -5.99 -13.38 -3.30
N GLU A 139 -5.68 -12.13 -2.98
CA GLU A 139 -4.61 -11.74 -2.07
C GLU A 139 -5.17 -11.38 -0.70
N SER A 140 -4.35 -11.53 0.34
CA SER A 140 -4.66 -11.06 1.69
C SER A 140 -4.83 -9.54 1.71
N VAL A 141 -5.78 -9.09 2.53
CA VAL A 141 -6.04 -7.67 2.80
C VAL A 141 -5.47 -7.32 4.16
N TYR A 142 -4.87 -6.15 4.28
CA TYR A 142 -4.28 -5.68 5.53
C TYR A 142 -4.96 -4.40 5.99
N ALA A 143 -4.96 -4.15 7.30
CA ALA A 143 -5.28 -2.85 7.85
C ALA A 143 -4.19 -1.85 7.43
N LEU A 144 -4.59 -0.71 6.88
CA LEU A 144 -3.66 0.40 6.65
C LEU A 144 -2.99 0.75 7.98
N GLY A 145 -1.66 0.74 7.98
CA GLY A 145 -0.89 1.15 9.14
C GLY A 145 -1.15 2.61 9.49
N THR A 146 -1.22 2.93 10.78
CA THR A 146 -0.96 4.30 11.24
C THR A 146 0.56 4.49 11.24
N PHE A 147 1.09 5.28 10.31
CA PHE A 147 2.43 5.83 10.49
C PHE A 147 2.33 6.89 11.59
N SER A 148 2.48 6.47 12.85
CA SER A 148 2.65 7.37 14.00
C SER A 148 4.08 7.86 14.09
#